data_AF-A0A076U830-F1
#
_entry.id   AF-A0A076U830-F1
#
_cell.length_a   1.000
_cell.length_b   1.000
_cell.length_c   1.000
_cell.angle_alpha   90.00
_cell.angle_beta   90.00
_cell.angle_gamma   90.00
#
_symmetry.space_group_name_H-M   'P 1'
#
loop_
_entity.id
_entity.type
_entity.pdbx_description
1 polymer ?
#
loop_
_entity_poly.entity_id
_entity_poly.type
_entity_poly.pdbx_seq_one_letter_code
_entity_poly.pdbx_strand_id
1 'polypeptide(L)'
;MANNQCITHTFTDSGLSRLCRSHAVERLAIESEIQTLMITAGYAREFLAEGPEALPEDFFSCIEEMKEVLESIDLKSLDFEKRSLTLKRRKRRLEAKATRQNSQKEAQ
;
A
#
# COMPACT_ATOMS: atom_id res chain seq x y z
N MET A 1 -11.53 -4.75 7.74
CA MET A 1 -11.16 -4.34 9.11
C MET A 1 -9.80 -3.66 9.06
N ALA A 2 -9.72 -2.36 9.30
CA ALA A 2 -8.47 -1.59 9.22
C ALA A 2 -7.58 -1.87 10.43
N ASN A 3 -6.36 -2.34 10.17
CA ASN A 3 -5.39 -2.70 11.18
C ASN A 3 -4.79 -1.42 11.84
N ASN A 4 -5.46 -0.90 12.87
CA ASN A 4 -5.08 0.30 13.65
C ASN A 4 -3.89 0.05 14.61
N GLN A 5 -2.88 -0.71 14.18
CA GLN A 5 -1.73 -1.09 15.02
C GLN A 5 -0.62 -0.02 15.12
N CYS A 6 -0.81 1.19 14.60
CA CYS A 6 0.17 2.28 14.76
C CYS A 6 -0.23 3.35 15.80
N ILE A 7 -1.33 3.13 16.54
CA ILE A 7 -1.74 4.00 17.67
C ILE A 7 -1.45 3.28 18.99
N THR A 8 -0.17 3.06 19.31
CA THR A 8 0.23 2.70 20.69
C THR A 8 1.02 3.87 21.25
N HIS A 9 0.44 4.51 22.27
CA HIS A 9 0.66 5.91 22.67
C HIS A 9 1.95 6.15 23.52
N THR A 10 3.02 5.40 23.29
CA THR A 10 4.21 5.44 24.18
C THR A 10 5.59 5.38 23.50
N PHE A 11 5.68 5.67 22.20
CA PHE A 11 6.99 5.88 21.57
C PHE A 11 7.10 7.27 20.95
N THR A 12 7.83 8.15 21.63
CA THR A 12 8.34 9.43 21.12
C THR A 12 9.43 9.24 20.05
N ASP A 13 9.44 8.15 19.28
CA ASP A 13 10.31 8.02 18.11
C ASP A 13 9.60 8.68 16.92
N SER A 14 9.85 9.98 16.75
CA SER A 14 9.36 10.78 15.63
C SER A 14 9.65 10.13 14.27
N GLY A 15 10.73 9.33 14.18
CA GLY A 15 11.08 8.57 12.99
C GLY A 15 10.15 7.39 12.70
N LEU A 16 9.70 6.64 13.73
CA LEU A 16 8.76 5.53 13.53
C LEU A 16 7.38 6.04 13.12
N SER A 17 6.91 7.13 13.73
CA SER A 17 5.64 7.77 13.38
C SER A 17 5.64 8.25 11.92
N ARG A 18 6.72 8.91 11.49
CA ARG A 18 6.91 9.31 10.09
C ARG A 18 6.86 8.12 9.14
N LEU A 19 7.56 7.03 9.47
CA LEU A 19 7.56 5.81 8.65
C LEU A 19 6.17 5.16 8.55
N CYS A 20 5.41 5.10 9.64
CA CYS A 20 4.02 4.62 9.60
C CYS A 20 3.13 5.49 8.69
N ARG A 21 3.28 6.82 8.75
CA ARG A 21 2.50 7.74 7.89
C ARG A 21 2.85 7.56 6.42
N SER A 22 4.15 7.54 6.08
CA SER A 22 4.60 7.28 4.71
C SER A 22 4.08 5.94 4.20
N HIS A 23 4.14 4.89 5.04
CA HIS A 23 3.59 3.57 4.71
C HIS A 23 2.07 3.62 4.45
N ALA A 24 1.30 4.33 5.25
CA ALA A 24 -0.13 4.49 5.02
C ALA A 24 -0.46 5.23 3.71
N VAL A 25 0.32 6.26 3.37
CA VAL A 25 0.18 7.01 2.12
C VAL A 25 0.49 6.13 0.90
N GLU A 26 1.57 5.35 0.95
CA GLU A 26 1.93 4.42 -0.13
C GLU A 26 0.83 3.37 -0.34
N ARG A 27 0.27 2.82 0.75
CA ARG A 27 -0.85 1.87 0.65
C ARG A 27 -2.05 2.49 -0.04
N LEU A 28 -2.43 3.70 0.37
CA LEU A 28 -3.57 4.40 -0.20
C LEU A 28 -3.37 4.71 -1.69
N ALA A 29 -2.15 5.06 -2.10
CA ALA A 29 -1.82 5.30 -3.50
C ALA A 29 -2.03 4.02 -4.35
N ILE A 30 -1.54 2.87 -3.88
CA ILE A 30 -1.74 1.58 -4.55
C ILE A 30 -3.23 1.21 -4.59
N GLU A 31 -3.95 1.37 -3.47
CA GLU A 31 -5.40 1.12 -3.40
C GLU A 31 -6.18 1.99 -4.41
N SER A 32 -5.80 3.27 -4.55
CA SER A 32 -6.41 4.19 -5.51
C SER A 32 -6.14 3.78 -6.96
N GLU A 33 -4.91 3.39 -7.30
CA GLU A 33 -4.57 2.95 -8.66
C GLU A 33 -5.34 1.68 -9.05
N ILE A 34 -5.46 0.72 -8.12
CA ILE A 34 -6.28 -0.49 -8.32
C ILE A 34 -7.74 -0.12 -8.55
N GLN A 35 -8.30 0.80 -7.75
CA GLN A 35 -9.68 1.22 -7.90
C GLN A 35 -9.94 1.89 -9.26
N THR A 36 -9.03 2.76 -9.70
CA THR A 36 -9.10 3.38 -11.03
C THR A 36 -9.04 2.31 -12.13
N LEU A 37 -8.11 1.35 -12.04
CA LEU A 37 -8.01 0.27 -13.02
C LEU A 37 -9.28 -0.57 -13.08
N MET A 38 -9.90 -0.88 -11.93
CA MET A 38 -11.16 -1.63 -11.89
C MET A 38 -12.31 -0.87 -12.56
N ILE A 39 -12.39 0.44 -12.37
CA ILE A 39 -13.40 1.30 -13.01
C ILE A 39 -13.18 1.29 -14.53
N THR A 40 -11.95 1.53 -15.00
CA THR A 40 -11.62 1.54 -16.43
C THR A 40 -11.88 0.18 -17.08
N ALA A 41 -11.49 -0.92 -16.43
CA ALA A 41 -11.78 -2.28 -16.89
C ALA A 41 -13.29 -2.56 -16.97
N GLY A 42 -14.05 -2.01 -16.03
CA GLY A 42 -15.51 -2.06 -16.04
C GLY A 42 -16.09 -1.45 -17.32
N TYR A 43 -15.69 -0.22 -17.64
CA TYR A 43 -16.10 0.45 -18.87
C TYR A 43 -15.65 -0.30 -20.12
N ALA A 44 -14.38 -0.73 -20.19
CA ALA A 44 -13.87 -1.48 -21.33
C ALA A 44 -14.68 -2.77 -21.59
N ARG A 45 -15.12 -3.45 -20.52
CA ARG A 45 -15.97 -4.64 -20.62
C ARG A 45 -17.36 -4.33 -21.18
N GLU A 46 -17.92 -3.17 -20.90
CA GLU A 46 -19.22 -2.75 -21.43
C GLU A 46 -19.17 -2.62 -22.97
N PHE A 47 -18.12 -1.98 -23.50
CA PHE A 47 -17.89 -1.90 -24.95
C PHE A 47 -17.74 -3.27 -25.61
N LEU A 48 -17.06 -4.21 -24.96
CA LEU A 48 -16.93 -5.59 -25.46
C LEU A 48 -18.26 -6.35 -25.51
N ALA A 49 -19.22 -6.00 -24.65
CA ALA A 49 -20.54 -6.62 -24.64
C ALA A 49 -21.43 -6.13 -25.81
N GLU A 50 -21.18 -4.93 -26.33
CA GLU A 50 -21.93 -4.33 -27.44
C GLU A 50 -21.49 -4.82 -28.83
N GLY A 51 -20.32 -5.47 -28.92
CA GLY A 51 -19.79 -6.07 -30.14
C GLY A 51 -18.58 -5.33 -30.72
N PRO A 52 -17.77 -5.99 -31.56
CA PRO A 52 -16.50 -5.45 -32.05
C PRO A 52 -16.66 -4.21 -32.94
N GLU A 53 -17.80 -4.03 -33.63
CA GLU A 53 -18.07 -2.84 -34.43
C GLU A 53 -18.33 -1.56 -33.61
N ALA A 54 -18.59 -1.70 -32.30
CA ALA A 54 -18.88 -0.60 -31.38
C ALA A 54 -17.64 -0.07 -30.62
N LEU A 55 -16.46 -0.66 -30.85
CA LEU A 55 -15.25 -0.28 -30.15
C LEU A 55 -14.72 1.08 -30.63
N PRO A 56 -14.39 2.00 -29.70
CA PRO A 56 -13.65 3.21 -30.03
C PRO A 56 -12.31 2.92 -30.74
N GLU A 57 -11.85 3.85 -31.57
CA GLU A 57 -10.59 3.71 -32.33
C GLU A 57 -9.37 3.51 -31.40
N ASP A 58 -9.40 4.11 -30.21
CA ASP A 58 -8.35 4.07 -29.20
C ASP A 58 -8.51 2.93 -28.18
N PHE A 59 -9.52 2.06 -28.34
CA PHE A 59 -9.83 1.02 -27.36
C PHE A 59 -8.62 0.14 -27.02
N PHE A 60 -7.91 -0.35 -28.05
CA PHE A 60 -6.74 -1.20 -27.83
C PHE A 60 -5.56 -0.46 -27.21
N SER A 61 -5.39 0.83 -27.51
CA SER A 61 -4.40 1.68 -26.84
C SER A 61 -4.71 1.78 -25.35
N CYS A 62 -5.98 2.00 -24.98
CA CYS A 62 -6.43 2.00 -23.60
C CYS A 62 -6.17 0.65 -22.90
N ILE A 63 -6.38 -0.48 -23.58
CA ILE A 63 -6.06 -1.81 -23.03
C ILE A 63 -4.55 -1.97 -22.77
N GLU A 64 -3.69 -1.49 -23.66
CA GLU A 64 -2.23 -1.52 -23.42
C GLU A 64 -1.84 -0.62 -22.25
N GLU A 65 -2.38 0.60 -22.15
CA GLU A 65 -2.16 1.48 -21.00
C GLU A 65 -2.62 0.83 -19.68
N MET A 66 -3.74 0.10 -19.70
CA MET A 66 -4.20 -0.66 -18.54
C MET A 66 -3.22 -1.77 -18.12
N LYS A 67 -2.53 -2.42 -19.08
CA LYS A 67 -1.50 -3.41 -18.77
C LYS A 67 -0.28 -2.75 -18.13
N GLU A 68 0.17 -1.61 -18.66
CA GLU A 68 1.28 -0.85 -18.08
C GLU A 68 0.97 -0.41 -16.63
N VAL A 69 -0.27 0.03 -16.37
CA VAL A 69 -0.73 0.36 -15.02
C VAL A 69 -0.69 -0.88 -14.12
N LEU A 70 -1.13 -2.05 -14.60
CA LEU A 70 -1.07 -3.29 -13.83
C LEU A 70 0.37 -3.68 -13.47
N GLU A 71 1.30 -3.59 -14.41
CA GLU A 71 2.73 -3.84 -14.17
C GLU A 71 3.32 -2.83 -13.16
N SER A 72 2.91 -1.56 -13.25
CA SER A 72 3.30 -0.52 -12.29
C SER A 72 2.82 -0.84 -10.88
N ILE A 73 1.56 -1.29 -10.73
CA ILE A 73 0.99 -1.69 -9.45
C ILE A 73 1.76 -2.87 -8.86
N ASP A 74 2.14 -3.86 -9.66
CA ASP A 74 2.89 -5.04 -9.19
C ASP A 74 4.26 -4.63 -8.61
N LEU A 75 5.01 -3.82 -9.35
CA LEU A 75 6.30 -3.29 -8.90
C LEU A 75 6.17 -2.47 -7.60
N LYS A 76 5.20 -1.56 -7.54
CA LYS A 76 4.92 -0.75 -6.34
C LYS A 76 4.52 -1.62 -5.16
N SER A 77 3.75 -2.69 -5.39
CA SER A 77 3.30 -3.63 -4.36
C SER A 77 4.45 -4.43 -3.76
N LEU A 78 5.40 -4.90 -4.58
CA LEU A 78 6.61 -5.56 -4.11
C LEU A 78 7.47 -4.63 -3.25
N ASP A 79 7.68 -3.41 -3.71
CA ASP A 79 8.44 -2.40 -2.96
C ASP A 79 7.76 -2.04 -1.64
N PHE A 80 6.43 -1.91 -1.65
CA PHE A 80 5.62 -1.67 -0.47
C PHE A 80 5.75 -2.82 0.53
N GLU A 81 5.73 -4.08 0.10
CA GLU A 81 5.91 -5.24 0.98
C GLU A 81 7.30 -5.24 1.63
N LYS A 82 8.35 -4.97 0.84
CA LYS A 82 9.72 -4.84 1.35
C LYS A 82 9.83 -3.74 2.42
N ARG A 83 9.21 -2.58 2.19
CA ARG A 83 9.14 -1.47 3.17
C ARG A 83 8.32 -1.86 4.40
N SER A 84 7.22 -2.60 4.21
CA SER A 84 6.38 -3.14 5.29
C SER A 84 7.16 -4.05 6.24
N LEU A 85 7.96 -4.95 5.69
CA LEU A 85 8.83 -5.83 6.49
C LEU A 85 9.86 -5.02 7.29
N THR A 86 10.42 -3.98 6.68
CA THR A 86 11.39 -3.08 7.32
C THR A 86 10.76 -2.32 8.49
N LEU A 87 9.55 -1.79 8.30
CA LEU A 87 8.76 -1.13 9.34
C LEU A 87 8.45 -2.09 10.50
N LYS A 88 7.97 -3.31 10.21
CA LYS A 88 7.70 -4.36 11.21
C LYS A 88 8.95 -4.73 12.01
N ARG A 89 10.11 -4.82 11.36
CA ARG A 89 11.40 -5.08 12.04
C ARG A 89 11.81 -3.92 12.95
N ARG A 90 11.66 -2.67 12.50
CA ARG A 90 11.97 -1.49 13.31
C ARG A 90 11.06 -1.39 14.54
N LYS A 91 9.75 -1.61 14.37
CA LYS A 91 8.78 -1.63 15.48
C LYS A 91 9.18 -2.65 16.54
N ARG A 92 9.43 -3.90 16.15
CA ARG A 92 9.88 -4.97 17.07
C ARG A 92 11.18 -4.62 17.83
N ARG A 93 12.16 -3.99 17.16
CA ARG A 93 13.41 -3.57 17.80
C ARG A 93 13.18 -2.49 18.87
N LEU A 94 12.26 -1.57 18.62
CA LEU A 94 11.92 -0.50 19.57
C LEU A 94 11.16 -1.07 20.77
N GLU A 95 10.17 -1.93 20.53
CA GLU A 95 9.44 -2.64 21.58
C GLU A 95 10.38 -3.41 22.50
N ALA A 96 11.29 -4.22 21.94
CA ALA A 96 12.27 -4.97 22.71
C ALA A 96 13.22 -4.07 23.54
N LYS A 97 13.57 -2.88 23.03
CA LYS A 97 14.37 -1.89 23.78
C LYS A 97 13.59 -1.31 24.96
N ALA A 98 12.31 -0.96 24.78
CA ALA A 98 11.50 -0.45 25.87
C ALA A 98 11.26 -1.50 26.97
N THR A 99 11.01 -2.76 26.59
CA THR A 99 10.86 -3.86 27.57
C THR A 99 12.10 -3.99 28.45
N ARG A 100 13.31 -3.95 27.85
CA ARG A 100 14.58 -4.02 28.61
C ARG A 100 14.77 -2.84 29.55
N GLN A 101 14.40 -1.62 29.13
CA GLN A 101 14.51 -0.43 29.97
C GLN A 101 13.54 -0.46 31.16
N ASN A 102 12.32 -0.96 30.97
CA ASN A 102 11.36 -1.08 32.07
C ASN A 102 11.82 -2.12 33.10
N SER A 103 12.33 -3.28 32.66
CA SER A 103 12.87 -4.29 33.58
C SER A 103 14.08 -3.81 34.39
N GLN A 104 14.86 -2.86 33.86
CA GLN A 104 15.99 -2.27 34.59
C GLN A 104 15.55 -1.22 35.61
N LYS A 105 14.43 -0.53 35.39
CA LYS A 105 13.87 0.45 36.33
C LYS A 105 13.14 -0.19 37.51
N GLU A 106 12.57 -1.38 37.32
CA GLU A 106 11.86 -2.12 38.38
C GLU A 106 12.82 -2.89 39.31
N ALA A 107 14.09 -3.05 38.93
CA ALA A 107 15.12 -3.74 39.70
C ALA A 107 16.01 -2.79 40.55
N GLN A 108 15.70 -1.50 40.57
CA GLN A 108 16.29 -0.46 41.43
C GLN A 108 15.27 -0.02 42.47
#